data_AF-A0A4Q3SEU0-F1
#
_entry.id   AF-A0A4Q3SEU0-F1
#
_cell.length_a   1.000
_cell.length_b   1.000
_cell.length_c   1.000
_cell.angle_alpha   90.00
_cell.angle_beta   90.00
_cell.angle_gamma   90.00
#
_symmetry.space_group_name_H-M   'P 1'
#
loop_
_entity.id
_entity.type
_entity.pdbx_description
1 polymer ?
#
loop_
_entity_poly.entity_id
_entity_poly.type
_entity_poly.pdbx_seq_one_letter_code
_entity_poly.pdbx_strand_id
1 'polypeptide(L)'
;MSALKIRKVAGALGAEISGVDLGANLPDEVIAQIRQAFVEHQVVFFRDQHLSPEQQLAFGRRFGPLNIHPYVAGMDGHPEVMEIVKEPEDRVNFGGGWHSDMSFLES
;
A
#
# COMPACT_ATOMS: atom_id res chain seq x y z
N MET A 1 17.12 -11.88 -14.20
CA MET A 1 16.14 -11.08 -13.44
C MET A 1 15.04 -10.69 -14.41
N SER A 2 13.77 -11.01 -14.13
CA SER A 2 12.68 -10.54 -14.99
C SER A 2 12.45 -9.06 -14.69
N ALA A 3 12.43 -8.23 -15.72
CA ALA A 3 12.08 -6.81 -15.57
C ALA A 3 10.62 -6.68 -15.11
N LEU A 4 10.37 -5.72 -14.21
CA LEU A 4 9.01 -5.33 -13.83
C LEU A 4 8.27 -4.81 -15.07
N LYS A 5 6.98 -5.13 -15.17
CA LYS A 5 6.10 -4.57 -16.21
C LYS A 5 5.23 -3.50 -15.59
N ILE A 6 5.28 -2.30 -16.14
CA ILE A 6 4.53 -1.13 -15.65
C ILE A 6 3.54 -0.72 -16.73
N ARG A 7 2.25 -0.75 -16.40
CA ARG A 7 1.15 -0.38 -17.30
C ARG A 7 0.37 0.79 -16.72
N LYS A 8 0.40 1.95 -17.39
CA LYS A 8 -0.41 3.12 -17.00
C LYS A 8 -1.89 2.78 -16.99
N VAL A 9 -2.59 3.22 -15.95
CA VAL A 9 -4.04 3.02 -15.78
C VAL A 9 -4.82 4.17 -16.41
N ALA A 10 -4.38 5.41 -16.18
CA ALA A 10 -4.99 6.61 -16.73
C ALA A 10 -3.93 7.59 -17.24
N GLY A 11 -4.38 8.73 -17.78
CA GLY A 11 -3.48 9.76 -18.30
C GLY A 11 -2.73 10.52 -17.21
N ALA A 12 -3.43 10.93 -16.14
CA ALA A 12 -2.87 11.82 -15.12
C ALA A 12 -2.05 11.09 -14.05
N LEU A 13 -2.48 9.90 -13.64
CA LEU A 13 -1.87 9.11 -12.56
C LEU A 13 -2.27 7.64 -12.65
N GLY A 14 -1.58 6.80 -11.88
CA GLY A 14 -1.89 5.38 -11.72
C GLY A 14 -1.13 4.46 -12.66
N ALA A 15 -0.50 3.42 -12.10
CA ALA A 15 0.09 2.34 -12.87
C ALA A 15 -0.07 0.96 -12.19
N GLU A 16 -0.30 -0.07 -12.98
CA GLU A 16 -0.27 -1.46 -12.53
C GLU A 16 1.13 -2.04 -12.75
N ILE A 17 1.72 -2.62 -11.70
CA ILE A 17 3.02 -3.27 -11.71
C ILE A 17 2.81 -4.79 -11.64
N SER A 18 3.42 -5.52 -12.56
CA SER A 18 3.37 -6.99 -12.60
C SER A 18 4.76 -7.60 -12.82
N GLY A 19 4.87 -8.92 -12.60
CA GLY A 19 6.13 -9.65 -12.63
C GLY A 19 6.88 -9.65 -11.31
N VAL A 20 6.17 -9.42 -10.20
CA VAL A 20 6.73 -9.39 -8.84
C VAL A 20 5.78 -10.08 -7.86
N ASP A 21 6.37 -10.75 -6.87
CA ASP A 21 5.69 -11.29 -5.69
C ASP A 21 6.11 -10.46 -4.48
N LEU A 22 5.18 -9.73 -3.89
CA LEU A 22 5.45 -8.84 -2.75
C LEU A 22 5.68 -9.60 -1.45
N GLY A 23 5.25 -10.85 -1.36
CA GLY A 23 5.45 -11.71 -0.21
C GLY A 23 6.86 -12.31 -0.12
N ALA A 24 7.65 -12.18 -1.18
CA ALA A 24 9.02 -12.66 -1.26
C ALA A 24 10.04 -11.64 -0.68
N ASN A 25 11.24 -12.12 -0.36
CA ASN A 25 12.36 -11.25 -0.03
C ASN A 25 12.93 -10.60 -1.29
N LEU A 26 12.40 -9.42 -1.66
CA LEU A 26 12.75 -8.71 -2.88
C LEU A 26 14.12 -8.02 -2.78
N PRO A 27 15.00 -8.14 -3.80
CA PRO A 27 16.24 -7.37 -3.88
C PRO A 27 15.99 -5.86 -3.82
N ASP A 28 16.94 -5.10 -3.26
CA ASP A 28 16.83 -3.64 -3.14
C ASP A 28 16.66 -2.94 -4.50
N GLU A 29 17.24 -3.49 -5.57
CA GLU A 29 17.07 -2.97 -6.93
C GLU A 29 15.60 -3.04 -7.39
N VAL A 30 14.88 -4.12 -7.06
CA VAL A 30 13.46 -4.27 -7.41
C VAL A 30 12.62 -3.26 -6.63
N ILE A 31 12.90 -3.07 -5.34
CA ILE A 31 12.23 -2.05 -4.54
C ILE A 31 12.51 -0.64 -5.07
N ALA A 32 13.73 -0.34 -5.49
CA ALA A 32 14.08 0.94 -6.08
C ALA A 32 13.27 1.21 -7.36
N GLN A 33 13.11 0.22 -8.23
CA GLN A 33 12.26 0.33 -9.43
C GLN A 33 10.79 0.55 -9.07
N ILE A 34 10.25 -0.15 -8.05
CA ILE A 34 8.88 0.07 -7.57
C ILE A 34 8.72 1.49 -7.01
N ARG A 35 9.67 1.97 -6.21
CA ARG A 35 9.63 3.33 -5.65
C ARG A 35 9.67 4.39 -6.74
N GLN A 36 10.49 4.20 -7.77
CA GLN A 36 10.54 5.10 -8.92
C GLN A 36 9.18 5.15 -9.64
N ALA A 37 8.57 3.99 -9.90
CA ALA A 37 7.24 3.90 -10.50
C ALA A 37 6.17 4.57 -9.62
N PHE A 38 6.24 4.40 -8.30
CA PHE A 38 5.34 5.05 -7.35
C PHE A 38 5.44 6.58 -7.39
N VAL A 39 6.66 7.13 -7.40
CA VAL A 39 6.87 8.58 -7.51
C VAL A 39 6.40 9.12 -8.86
N GLU A 40 6.66 8.42 -9.96
CA GLU A 40 6.24 8.85 -11.30
C GLU A 40 4.71 8.81 -11.48
N HIS A 41 4.05 7.79 -10.94
CA HIS A 41 2.64 7.52 -11.21
C HIS A 41 1.71 7.89 -10.06
N GLN A 42 2.24 8.36 -8.92
CA GLN A 42 1.53 8.79 -7.70
C GLN A 42 0.77 7.68 -6.95
N VAL A 43 0.24 6.69 -7.66
CA VAL A 43 -0.42 5.50 -7.11
C VAL A 43 -0.06 4.29 -7.97
N VAL A 44 0.26 3.17 -7.33
CA VAL A 44 0.60 1.92 -8.02
C VAL A 44 -0.23 0.76 -7.49
N PHE A 45 -0.54 -0.19 -8.37
CA PHE A 45 -1.36 -1.36 -8.06
C PHE A 45 -0.60 -2.64 -8.37
N PHE A 46 -0.77 -3.64 -7.51
CA PHE A 46 -0.27 -5.00 -7.72
C PHE A 46 -1.47 -5.94 -7.72
N ARG A 47 -1.53 -6.84 -8.70
CA ARG A 47 -2.60 -7.83 -8.82
C ARG A 47 -2.15 -9.17 -8.23
N ASP A 48 -3.14 -9.96 -7.81
CA ASP A 48 -2.98 -11.35 -7.39
C ASP A 48 -2.00 -11.57 -6.22
N GLN A 49 -1.84 -10.56 -5.36
CA GLN A 49 -1.02 -10.63 -4.16
C GLN A 49 -1.85 -11.16 -2.99
N HIS A 50 -1.40 -12.26 -2.39
CA HIS A 50 -2.01 -12.85 -1.19
C HIS A 50 -0.98 -12.76 -0.07
N LEU A 51 -1.05 -11.70 0.72
CA LEU A 51 -0.06 -11.40 1.76
C LEU A 51 -0.62 -11.75 3.14
N SER A 52 0.19 -12.38 3.97
CA SER A 52 -0.05 -12.38 5.42
C SER A 52 0.16 -10.97 5.99
N PRO A 53 -0.36 -10.65 7.19
CA PRO A 53 -0.07 -9.40 7.87
C PRO A 53 1.44 -9.13 7.98
N GLU A 54 2.24 -10.15 8.31
CA GLU A 54 3.70 -10.03 8.44
C GLU A 54 4.36 -9.70 7.09
N GLN A 55 3.89 -10.29 5.99
CA GLN A 55 4.39 -9.98 4.65
C GLN A 55 4.02 -8.56 4.23
N GLN A 56 2.80 -8.11 4.51
CA GLN A 56 2.36 -6.74 4.26
C GLN A 56 3.22 -5.73 5.04
N LEU A 57 3.49 -6.00 6.32
CA LEU A 57 4.38 -5.18 7.16
C LEU A 57 5.80 -5.18 6.61
N ALA A 58 6.35 -6.34 6.24
CA ALA A 58 7.70 -6.46 5.69
C ALA A 58 7.85 -5.66 4.39
N PHE A 59 6.87 -5.72 3.49
CA PHE A 59 6.86 -4.92 2.27
C PHE A 59 6.70 -3.43 2.56
N GLY A 60 5.77 -3.02 3.42
CA GLY A 60 5.55 -1.63 3.81
C GLY A 60 6.81 -0.98 4.39
N ARG A 61 7.58 -1.72 5.21
CA ARG A 61 8.86 -1.26 5.79
C ARG A 61 9.94 -0.95 4.75
N ARG A 62 9.79 -1.42 3.50
CA ARG A 62 10.71 -1.05 2.40
C ARG A 62 10.51 0.40 1.91
N PHE A 63 9.43 1.05 2.30
CA PHE A 63 9.12 2.45 1.96
C PHE A 63 9.41 3.44 3.09
N GLY A 64 9.51 2.96 4.32
CA GLY A 64 9.77 3.79 5.50
C GLY A 64 9.30 3.13 6.79
N PRO A 65 9.42 3.82 7.94
CA PRO A 65 8.82 3.36 9.18
C PRO A 65 7.30 3.29 9.03
N LEU A 66 6.68 2.28 9.66
CA LEU A 66 5.23 2.13 9.67
C LEU A 66 4.63 3.02 10.77
N ASN A 67 3.52 3.67 10.44
CA ASN A 67 2.74 4.46 11.40
C ASN A 67 1.67 3.59 12.06
N ILE A 68 1.47 3.76 13.36
CA ILE A 68 0.31 3.22 14.07
C ILE A 68 -0.75 4.32 14.08
N HIS A 69 -1.94 4.02 13.54
CA HIS A 69 -3.01 4.99 13.41
C HIS A 69 -3.50 5.44 14.81
N PRO A 70 -3.58 6.75 15.12
CA PRO A 70 -3.85 7.22 16.48
C PRO A 70 -5.30 7.03 16.93
N TYR A 71 -6.24 6.90 16.00
CA TYR A 71 -7.68 6.81 16.31
C TYR A 71 -8.31 5.46 15.99
N VAL A 72 -7.59 4.57 15.32
CA VAL A 72 -8.13 3.30 14.85
C VAL A 72 -7.22 2.22 15.35
N ALA A 73 -7.79 1.28 16.11
CA ALA A 73 -7.03 0.16 16.60
C ALA A 73 -6.56 -0.69 15.42
N GLY A 74 -5.29 -1.07 15.43
CA GLY A 74 -4.77 -2.07 14.50
C GLY A 74 -5.28 -3.47 14.86
N MET A 75 -4.99 -4.41 13.96
CA MET A 75 -5.30 -5.83 14.10
C MET A 75 -4.59 -6.44 15.31
N ASP A 76 -5.19 -7.45 15.93
CA ASP A 76 -4.58 -8.19 17.04
C ASP A 76 -3.25 -8.82 16.61
N GLY A 77 -2.22 -8.68 17.45
CA GLY A 77 -0.83 -9.05 17.14
C GLY A 77 -0.12 -8.18 16.10
N HIS A 78 -0.83 -7.28 15.41
CA HIS A 78 -0.31 -6.46 14.29
C HIS A 78 -0.85 -5.01 14.35
N PRO A 79 -0.45 -4.21 15.37
CA PRO A 79 -1.02 -2.88 15.60
C PRO A 79 -0.76 -1.88 14.46
N GLU A 80 0.24 -2.11 13.60
CA GLU A 80 0.48 -1.29 12.40
C GLU A 80 -0.47 -1.61 11.23
N VAL A 81 -1.20 -2.73 11.28
CA VAL A 81 -2.17 -3.12 10.25
C VAL A 81 -3.55 -2.64 10.67
N MET A 82 -4.07 -1.62 9.98
CA MET A 82 -5.44 -1.15 10.15
C MET A 82 -6.39 -1.91 9.23
N GLU A 83 -7.46 -2.48 9.79
CA GLU A 83 -8.51 -3.14 9.02
C GLU A 83 -9.53 -2.10 8.52
N ILE A 84 -9.73 -2.05 7.20
CA ILE A 84 -10.77 -1.22 6.57
C ILE A 84 -11.96 -2.13 6.25
N VAL A 85 -12.82 -2.34 7.23
CA VAL A 85 -14.01 -3.20 7.11
C VAL A 85 -15.26 -2.33 6.96
N LYS A 86 -16.18 -2.78 6.12
CA LYS A 86 -17.53 -2.22 6.02
C LYS A 86 -18.52 -3.38 6.09
N GLU A 87 -19.26 -3.45 7.20
CA GLU A 87 -20.28 -4.46 7.43
C GLU A 87 -21.60 -4.11 6.70
N PRO A 88 -22.49 -5.07 6.44
CA PRO A 88 -23.75 -4.83 5.73
C PRO A 88 -24.62 -3.75 6.37
N GLU A 89 -24.57 -3.60 7.69
CA GLU A 89 -25.34 -2.62 8.46
C GLU A 89 -24.72 -1.21 8.46
N ASP A 90 -23.45 -1.09 8.04
CA ASP A 90 -22.73 0.18 8.05
C ASP A 90 -23.29 1.15 7.00
N ARG A 91 -23.77 2.30 7.51
CA ARG A 91 -24.39 3.35 6.69
C ARG A 91 -23.38 4.33 6.10
N VAL A 92 -22.15 4.34 6.60
CA VAL A 92 -21.08 5.24 6.19
C VAL A 92 -19.84 4.40 5.91
N ASN A 93 -19.06 4.76 4.89
CA ASN A 93 -17.79 4.10 4.62
C ASN A 93 -16.60 4.94 5.10
N PHE A 94 -15.53 4.25 5.50
CA PHE A 94 -14.25 4.88 5.78
C PHE A 94 -13.75 5.63 4.52
N GLY A 95 -13.25 6.85 4.70
CA GLY A 95 -12.72 7.67 3.61
C GLY A 95 -13.73 8.06 2.52
N GLY A 96 -15.03 8.16 2.82
CA GLY A 96 -16.07 8.43 1.82
C GLY A 96 -16.05 9.82 1.14
N GLY A 97 -15.22 10.75 1.62
CA GLY A 97 -14.98 12.05 0.98
C GLY A 97 -13.62 12.11 0.27
N TRP A 98 -13.43 13.09 -0.62
CA TRP A 98 -12.10 13.39 -1.16
C TRP A 98 -11.20 13.98 -0.07
N HIS A 99 -10.06 13.33 0.20
CA HIS A 99 -9.12 13.73 1.25
C HIS A 99 -7.71 13.17 0.99
N SER A 100 -6.76 13.60 1.82
CA SER A 100 -5.48 12.94 2.04
C SER A 100 -5.40 12.56 3.51
N ASP A 101 -4.86 11.38 3.80
CA ASP A 101 -4.82 10.86 5.16
C ASP A 101 -3.99 11.75 6.10
N MET A 102 -4.47 11.88 7.34
CA MET A 102 -3.72 12.44 8.47
C MET A 102 -3.16 13.86 8.27
N SER A 103 -3.76 14.68 7.39
CA SER A 103 -3.28 16.04 7.08
C SER A 103 -3.33 17.04 8.25
N PHE A 104 -3.84 16.63 9.41
CA PHE A 104 -3.87 17.42 10.64
C PHE A 104 -2.66 17.15 11.56
N LEU A 105 -1.86 16.11 11.30
CA LEU A 105 -0.63 15.85 12.04
C LEU A 105 0.46 16.86 11.61
N GLU A 106 1.32 17.23 12.56
CA GLU A 106 2.53 17.99 12.24
C GLU A 106 3.50 17.10 11.45
N SER A 107 4.11 17.68 10.42
CA SER A 107 5.06 17.04 9.49
C SER A 107 6.49 17.05 10.01
#